data_AF-A0A081N778-F1
#
_entry.id   AF-A0A081N778-F1
#
_cell.length_a   1.000
_cell.length_b   1.000
_cell.length_c   1.000
_cell.angle_alpha   90.00
_cell.angle_beta   90.00
_cell.angle_gamma   90.00
#
_symmetry.space_group_name_H-M   'P 1'
#
loop_
_entity.id
_entity.type
_entity.pdbx_description
1 polymer ?
#
loop_
_entity_poly.entity_id
_entity_poly.type
_entity_poly.pdbx_seq_one_letter_code
_entity_poly.pdbx_strand_id
1 'polypeptide(L)'
;MCGGVQFDEDGQTIKTFFPNPKARLPVRTRQGQTALVPWGRREEQPGRSAQGGWARLESIQQGAWNRYQPRPVKIIVDAFMEKDTEGNSHWFMLEPNQFIQGLIATDGAFTRLYVVTEDNEQSCHEKRRWPRILEASHSIRNSRSLF
;
A
#
# COMPACT_ATOMS: atom_id res chain seq x y z
N MET A 1 8.67 -2.65 -8.61
CA MET A 1 7.33 -2.66 -7.98
C MET A 1 7.42 -3.44 -6.69
N CYS A 2 6.88 -2.90 -5.60
CA CYS A 2 6.82 -3.54 -4.29
C CYS A 2 6.17 -4.94 -4.36
N GLY A 3 6.98 -5.98 -4.32
CA GLY A 3 6.58 -7.38 -4.40
C GLY A 3 6.36 -8.05 -3.05
N GLY A 4 6.78 -7.40 -1.96
CA GLY A 4 6.53 -7.86 -0.60
C GLY A 4 6.56 -6.72 0.42
N VAL A 5 6.04 -6.99 1.60
CA VAL A 5 6.13 -6.09 2.77
C VAL A 5 6.43 -6.89 4.04
N GLN A 6 6.93 -6.18 5.03
CA GLN A 6 7.15 -6.66 6.38
C GLN A 6 6.41 -5.75 7.37
N PHE A 7 5.73 -6.33 8.36
CA PHE A 7 5.06 -5.58 9.43
C PHE A 7 4.95 -6.43 10.69
N ASP A 8 4.81 -5.78 11.85
CA ASP A 8 4.43 -6.43 13.10
C ASP A 8 2.91 -6.69 13.19
N GLU A 9 2.54 -7.88 13.60
CA GLU A 9 1.18 -8.25 13.99
C GLU A 9 1.23 -9.06 15.29
N ASP A 10 0.64 -8.50 16.36
CA ASP A 10 0.62 -9.10 17.70
C ASP A 10 2.01 -9.53 18.22
N GLY A 11 3.04 -8.71 17.97
CA GLY A 11 4.42 -8.96 18.39
C GLY A 11 5.18 -9.96 17.50
N GLN A 12 4.61 -10.35 16.36
CA GLN A 12 5.24 -11.22 15.37
C GLN A 12 5.55 -10.45 14.10
N THR A 13 6.80 -10.55 13.64
CA THR A 13 7.22 -10.02 12.34
C THR A 13 6.63 -10.89 11.21
N ILE A 14 5.66 -10.34 10.49
CA ILE A 14 5.05 -10.96 9.32
C ILE A 14 5.71 -10.45 8.04
N LYS A 15 6.11 -11.38 7.17
CA LYS A 15 6.48 -11.08 5.77
C LYS A 15 5.40 -11.60 4.84
N THR A 16 4.87 -10.74 3.99
CA THR A 16 3.89 -11.15 2.98
C THR A 16 4.35 -10.74 1.59
N PHE A 17 4.04 -11.57 0.60
CA PHE A 17 4.50 -11.40 -0.76
C PHE A 17 3.31 -11.42 -1.70
N PHE A 18 3.30 -10.52 -2.69
CA PHE A 18 2.20 -10.42 -3.64
C PHE A 18 1.85 -11.75 -4.34
N PRO A 19 2.80 -12.61 -4.77
CA PRO A 19 2.44 -13.88 -5.39
C PRO A 19 1.57 -14.79 -4.53
N ASN A 20 1.57 -14.63 -3.20
CA ASN A 20 0.66 -15.37 -2.33
C ASN A 20 -0.79 -14.85 -2.53
N PRO A 21 -1.74 -15.70 -2.97
CA PRO A 21 -3.13 -15.29 -3.22
C PRO A 21 -3.89 -14.91 -1.92
N LYS A 22 -3.37 -15.33 -0.76
CA LYS A 22 -3.90 -14.98 0.56
C LYS A 22 -3.23 -13.75 1.18
N ALA A 23 -2.30 -13.08 0.47
CA ALA A 23 -1.60 -11.92 0.98
C ALA A 23 -2.58 -10.81 1.40
N ARG A 24 -2.36 -10.28 2.60
CA ARG A 24 -3.11 -9.16 3.16
C ARG A 24 -2.12 -8.14 3.69
N LEU A 25 -2.53 -6.87 3.66
CA LEU A 25 -1.71 -5.78 4.16
C LEU A 25 -2.44 -5.05 5.30
N PRO A 26 -1.68 -4.60 6.32
CA PRO A 26 -2.22 -3.81 7.43
C PRO A 26 -2.58 -2.40 6.97
N VAL A 27 -3.85 -2.04 7.17
CA VAL A 27 -4.37 -0.71 6.89
C VAL A 27 -4.78 -0.03 8.18
N ARG A 28 -4.32 1.21 8.38
CA ARG A 28 -4.84 2.04 9.48
C ARG A 28 -6.21 2.60 9.13
N THR A 29 -7.21 2.21 9.91
CA THR A 29 -8.57 2.73 9.83
C THR A 29 -8.65 4.16 10.39
N ARG A 30 -9.75 4.86 10.10
CA ARG A 30 -9.99 6.20 10.69
C ARG A 30 -10.10 6.18 12.22
N GLN A 31 -10.42 5.03 12.81
CA GLN A 31 -10.52 4.85 14.27
C GLN A 31 -9.17 4.53 14.91
N GLY A 32 -8.07 4.52 14.13
CA GLY A 32 -6.73 4.22 14.62
C GLY A 32 -6.39 2.73 14.67
N GLN A 33 -7.39 1.85 14.59
CA GLN A 33 -7.21 0.40 14.51
C GLN A 33 -6.55 -0.01 13.20
N THR A 34 -5.75 -1.08 13.24
CA THR A 34 -5.19 -1.73 12.07
C THR A 34 -6.10 -2.88 11.62
N ALA A 35 -6.37 -2.99 10.32
CA ALA A 35 -7.13 -4.08 9.74
C ALA A 35 -6.38 -4.68 8.54
N LEU A 36 -6.38 -6.02 8.43
CA LEU A 36 -5.78 -6.72 7.29
C LEU A 36 -6.72 -6.77 6.09
N VAL A 37 -6.31 -6.17 4.98
CA VAL A 37 -7.09 -6.12 3.73
C VAL A 37 -6.41 -6.94 2.62
N PRO A 38 -7.13 -7.76 1.84
CA PRO A 38 -6.55 -8.53 0.73
C PRO A 38 -5.80 -7.64 -0.27
N TRP A 39 -4.57 -8.04 -0.58
CA TRP A 39 -3.68 -7.29 -1.46
C TRP A 39 -3.96 -7.59 -2.94
N GLY A 40 -4.57 -6.62 -3.63
CA GLY A 40 -4.75 -6.62 -5.07
C GLY A 40 -5.65 -7.73 -5.57
N ARG A 41 -5.80 -7.82 -6.89
CA ARG A 41 -6.54 -8.92 -7.52
C ARG A 41 -5.60 -9.76 -8.37
N ARG A 42 -5.59 -11.07 -8.14
CA ARG A 42 -4.94 -12.03 -9.05
C ARG A 42 -5.86 -12.38 -10.21
N GLU A 43 -5.32 -12.95 -11.27
CA GLU A 43 -6.08 -13.26 -12.49
C GLU A 43 -7.20 -14.25 -12.22
N GLU A 44 -6.91 -15.29 -11.43
CA GLU A 44 -7.84 -16.35 -11.03
C GLU A 44 -8.90 -15.89 -10.02
N GLN A 45 -8.71 -14.71 -9.41
CA GLN A 45 -9.64 -14.20 -8.41
C GLN A 45 -10.83 -13.48 -9.07
N PRO A 46 -12.06 -13.71 -8.58
CA PRO A 46 -13.26 -13.08 -9.11
C PRO A 46 -13.23 -11.56 -8.92
N GLY A 47 -14.05 -10.88 -9.73
CA GLY A 47 -14.21 -9.43 -9.72
C GLY A 47 -13.59 -8.76 -10.96
N ARG A 48 -13.94 -7.50 -11.12
CA ARG A 48 -13.62 -6.62 -12.25
C ARG A 48 -12.65 -5.52 -11.86
N SER A 49 -12.22 -5.46 -10.60
CA SER A 49 -11.18 -4.52 -10.17
C SER A 49 -9.89 -4.77 -10.95
N ALA A 50 -9.01 -3.75 -10.99
CA ALA A 50 -7.75 -3.84 -11.71
C ALA A 50 -6.93 -5.07 -11.27
N GLN A 51 -6.37 -5.79 -12.22
CA GLN A 51 -5.44 -6.89 -11.94
C GLN A 51 -4.13 -6.33 -11.37
N GLY A 52 -3.48 -7.12 -10.51
CA GLY A 52 -2.24 -6.74 -9.85
C GLY A 52 -2.45 -6.17 -8.45
N GLY A 53 -1.36 -5.72 -7.83
CA GLY A 53 -1.31 -5.20 -6.48
C GLY A 53 -1.00 -3.71 -6.37
N TRP A 54 -0.94 -3.00 -7.50
CA TRP A 54 -0.42 -1.64 -7.57
C TRP A 54 -1.35 -0.72 -8.36
N ALA A 55 -1.40 0.54 -7.94
CA ALA A 55 -2.17 1.59 -8.59
C ALA A 55 -1.25 2.80 -8.85
N ARG A 56 -0.99 3.11 -10.12
CA ARG A 56 -0.12 4.25 -10.46
C ARG A 56 -0.81 5.56 -10.07
N LEU A 57 -0.10 6.45 -9.36
CA LEU A 57 -0.62 7.72 -8.87
C LEU A 57 -1.26 8.55 -10.00
N GLU A 58 -0.57 8.70 -11.12
CA GLU A 58 -1.07 9.41 -12.31
C GLU A 58 -2.39 8.82 -12.81
N SER A 59 -2.51 7.49 -12.85
CA SER A 59 -3.72 6.79 -13.28
C SER A 59 -4.90 7.03 -12.31
N ILE A 60 -4.61 7.14 -11.01
CA ILE A 60 -5.60 7.51 -10.00
C ILE A 60 -6.06 8.95 -10.22
N GLN A 61 -5.12 9.89 -10.40
CA GLN A 61 -5.40 11.31 -10.60
C GLN A 61 -6.21 11.58 -11.88
N GLN A 62 -6.00 10.78 -12.93
CA GLN A 62 -6.77 10.82 -14.18
C GLN A 62 -8.17 10.19 -14.05
N GLY A 63 -8.56 9.69 -12.88
CA GLY A 63 -9.89 9.14 -12.62
C GLY A 63 -10.13 7.72 -13.14
N ALA A 64 -9.09 7.01 -13.63
CA ALA A 64 -9.23 5.64 -14.15
C ALA A 64 -9.74 4.63 -13.10
N TRP A 65 -9.63 4.99 -11.82
CA TRP A 65 -10.04 4.20 -10.68
C TRP A 65 -11.43 4.55 -10.14
N ASN A 66 -12.06 5.65 -10.61
CA ASN A 66 -13.32 6.19 -10.05
C ASN A 66 -14.45 5.15 -10.02
N ARG A 67 -14.53 4.30 -11.04
CA ARG A 67 -15.49 3.19 -11.13
C ARG A 67 -15.41 2.18 -9.97
N TYR A 68 -14.29 2.13 -9.25
CA TYR A 68 -14.07 1.23 -8.12
C TYR A 68 -14.23 1.93 -6.76
N GLN A 69 -14.78 3.15 -6.74
CA GLN A 69 -14.97 3.96 -5.53
C GLN A 69 -13.68 4.07 -4.70
N PRO A 70 -12.60 4.61 -5.29
CA PRO A 70 -11.27 4.53 -4.74
C PRO A 70 -11.18 5.33 -3.43
N ARG A 71 -10.67 4.70 -2.38
CA ARG A 71 -10.48 5.32 -1.07
C ARG A 71 -9.00 5.29 -0.68
N PRO A 72 -8.35 6.45 -0.46
CA PRO A 72 -6.98 6.47 0.00
C PRO A 72 -6.89 5.96 1.45
N VAL A 73 -5.87 5.16 1.73
CA VAL A 73 -5.61 4.60 3.06
C VAL A 73 -4.13 4.59 3.39
N LYS A 74 -3.78 4.38 4.66
CA LYS A 74 -2.38 4.23 5.11
C LYS A 74 -2.05 2.76 5.29
N ILE A 75 -1.06 2.26 4.57
CA ILE A 75 -0.50 0.91 4.74
C ILE A 75 0.65 1.03 5.74
N ILE A 76 0.52 0.35 6.89
CA ILE A 76 1.46 0.48 8.02
C ILE A 76 2.41 -0.70 8.01
N VAL A 77 3.61 -0.51 7.50
CA VAL A 77 4.61 -1.57 7.33
C VAL A 77 5.97 -1.04 7.75
N ASP A 78 6.84 -1.94 8.22
CA ASP A 78 8.21 -1.62 8.61
C ASP A 78 9.14 -1.57 7.41
N ALA A 79 8.83 -2.36 6.38
CA ALA A 79 9.63 -2.43 5.16
C ALA A 79 8.79 -2.89 3.96
N PHE A 80 9.28 -2.57 2.76
CA PHE A 80 8.82 -3.19 1.52
C PHE A 80 9.99 -3.79 0.74
N MET A 81 9.66 -4.65 -0.22
CA MET A 81 10.63 -5.36 -1.03
C MET A 81 10.39 -5.11 -2.51
N GLU A 82 11.46 -4.82 -3.26
CA GLU A 82 11.47 -4.91 -4.73
C GLU A 82 12.43 -6.00 -5.18
N LYS A 83 12.17 -6.60 -6.34
CA LYS A 83 13.15 -7.41 -7.05
C LYS A 83 13.95 -6.56 -8.02
N ASP A 84 15.25 -6.77 -8.07
CA ASP A 84 16.09 -6.21 -9.13
C ASP A 84 15.91 -6.96 -10.45
N THR A 85 16.65 -6.55 -11.48
CA THR A 85 16.63 -7.15 -12.83
C THR A 85 17.16 -8.58 -12.85
N GLU A 86 17.94 -8.99 -11.86
CA GLU A 86 18.47 -10.35 -11.69
C GLU A 86 17.52 -11.23 -10.86
N GLY A 87 16.48 -10.64 -10.27
CA GLY A 87 15.48 -11.32 -9.45
C GLY A 87 15.81 -11.36 -7.96
N ASN A 88 16.90 -10.73 -7.52
CA ASN A 88 17.27 -10.65 -6.10
C ASN A 88 16.32 -9.71 -5.37
N SER A 89 16.00 -10.06 -4.11
CA SER A 89 15.06 -9.27 -3.29
C SER A 89 15.80 -8.24 -2.45
N HIS A 90 15.45 -6.97 -2.64
CA HIS A 90 15.97 -5.83 -1.89
C HIS A 90 14.90 -5.28 -0.96
N TRP A 91 15.21 -5.20 0.33
CA TRP A 91 14.29 -4.69 1.35
C TRP A 91 14.64 -3.26 1.72
N PHE A 92 13.65 -2.39 1.71
CA PHE A 92 13.74 -0.97 2.03
C PHE A 92 12.92 -0.70 3.27
N MET A 93 13.59 -0.23 4.32
CA MET A 93 12.95 0.11 5.60
C MET A 93 12.19 1.43 5.49
N LEU A 94 11.06 1.53 6.19
CA LEU A 94 10.36 2.78 6.42
C LEU A 94 10.76 3.33 7.78
N GLU A 95 10.84 4.66 7.88
CA GLU A 95 10.99 5.34 9.16
C GLU A 95 9.70 5.20 10.00
N PRO A 96 9.76 5.26 11.34
CA PRO A 96 8.59 5.04 12.21
C PRO A 96 7.39 5.97 11.94
N ASN A 97 7.63 7.15 11.39
CA ASN A 97 6.60 8.13 11.02
C ASN A 97 6.15 8.01 9.55
N GLN A 98 6.73 7.11 8.77
CA GLN A 98 6.41 6.88 7.38
C GLN A 98 5.34 5.80 7.21
N PHE A 99 4.61 5.87 6.11
CA PHE A 99 3.67 4.85 5.68
C PHE A 99 3.59 4.82 4.16
N ILE A 100 3.18 3.68 3.61
CA ILE A 100 2.89 3.56 2.18
C ILE A 100 1.45 4.03 1.94
N GLN A 101 1.23 4.89 0.96
CA GLN A 101 -0.12 5.21 0.52
C GLN A 101 -0.75 3.98 -0.16
N GLY A 102 -1.88 3.55 0.37
CA GLY A 102 -2.72 2.53 -0.24
C GLY A 102 -3.96 3.12 -0.90
N LEU A 103 -4.59 2.30 -1.74
CA LEU A 103 -5.88 2.57 -2.36
C LEU A 103 -6.80 1.36 -2.14
N ILE A 104 -7.87 1.54 -1.39
CA ILE A 104 -8.95 0.56 -1.36
C ILE A 104 -9.81 0.77 -2.60
N ALA A 105 -10.05 -0.31 -3.34
CA ALA A 105 -11.00 -0.37 -4.44
C ALA A 105 -12.05 -1.45 -4.14
N THR A 106 -13.29 -1.16 -4.52
CA THR A 106 -14.45 -2.01 -4.32
C THR A 106 -15.10 -2.35 -5.65
N ASP A 107 -15.48 -3.62 -5.80
CA ASP A 107 -16.25 -4.13 -6.93
C ASP A 107 -17.29 -5.13 -6.43
N GLY A 108 -18.55 -4.68 -6.35
CA GLY A 108 -19.61 -5.45 -5.71
C GLY A 108 -19.25 -5.84 -4.27
N ALA A 109 -19.19 -7.14 -3.99
CA ALA A 109 -18.82 -7.67 -2.67
C ALA A 109 -17.31 -7.74 -2.43
N PHE A 110 -16.47 -7.45 -3.44
CA PHE A 110 -15.03 -7.60 -3.33
C PHE A 110 -14.36 -6.28 -2.97
N THR A 111 -13.66 -6.27 -1.83
CA THR A 111 -12.76 -5.18 -1.44
C THR A 111 -11.31 -5.64 -1.60
N ARG A 112 -10.49 -4.81 -2.25
CA ARG A 112 -9.06 -5.05 -2.48
C ARG A 112 -8.24 -3.80 -2.19
N LEU A 113 -7.05 -4.01 -1.64
CA LEU A 113 -6.07 -2.96 -1.40
C LEU A 113 -4.99 -2.99 -2.48
N TYR A 114 -4.65 -1.81 -3.00
CA TYR A 114 -3.56 -1.61 -3.94
C TYR A 114 -2.51 -0.68 -3.33
N VAL A 115 -1.24 -1.00 -3.53
CA VAL A 115 -0.12 -0.11 -3.20
C VAL A 115 -0.11 1.01 -4.24
N VAL A 116 -0.19 2.26 -3.80
CA VAL A 116 -0.04 3.39 -4.72
C VAL A 116 1.43 3.51 -5.11
N THR A 117 1.70 3.62 -6.41
CA THR A 117 3.07 3.76 -6.93
C THR A 117 3.26 5.05 -7.70
N GLU A 118 4.43 5.65 -7.61
CA GLU A 118 4.85 6.83 -8.37
C GLU A 118 6.17 6.57 -9.08
N ASP A 119 6.53 7.46 -10.01
CA ASP A 119 7.81 7.39 -10.73
C ASP A 119 8.95 7.80 -9.78
N ASN A 120 9.96 6.93 -9.63
CA ASN A 120 11.11 7.18 -8.78
C ASN A 120 12.35 6.45 -9.32
N GLU A 121 13.50 7.14 -9.32
CA GLU A 121 14.78 6.62 -9.81
C GLU A 121 15.35 5.47 -8.96
N GLN A 122 14.94 5.36 -7.69
CA GLN A 122 15.34 4.26 -6.80
C GLN A 122 14.72 2.91 -7.18
N SER A 123 13.64 2.92 -7.98
CA SER A 123 12.98 1.69 -8.39
C SER A 123 13.84 0.92 -9.40
N CYS A 124 14.19 -0.33 -9.08
CA CYS A 124 14.84 -1.25 -10.01
C CYS A 124 13.91 -1.73 -11.16
N HIS A 125 12.61 -1.49 -11.06
CA HIS A 125 11.65 -1.84 -12.10
C HIS A 125 11.72 -0.88 -13.30
N GLU A 126 11.66 -1.41 -14.53
CA GLU A 126 11.79 -0.64 -15.79
C GLU A 126 10.89 0.60 -15.86
N LYS A 127 9.64 0.44 -15.41
CA LYS A 127 8.64 1.53 -15.35
C LYS A 127 8.74 2.41 -14.09
N ARG A 128 9.83 2.32 -13.33
CA ARG A 128 10.15 3.12 -12.14
C ARG A 128 9.05 3.20 -11.08
N ARG A 129 8.32 2.10 -10.87
CA ARG A 129 7.11 2.06 -10.04
C ARG A 129 7.43 1.81 -8.57
N TRP A 130 7.81 2.87 -7.87
CA TRP A 130 8.13 2.86 -6.44
C TRP A 130 6.89 3.09 -5.58
N PRO A 131 6.78 2.48 -4.39
CA PRO A 131 5.70 2.80 -3.47
C PRO A 131 5.70 4.28 -3.11
N ARG A 132 4.52 4.89 -3.10
CA ARG A 132 4.36 6.27 -2.66
C ARG A 132 4.42 6.34 -1.15
N ILE A 133 5.58 6.73 -0.63
CA ILE A 133 5.84 6.85 0.81
C ILE A 133 5.44 8.26 1.28
N LEU A 134 4.74 8.33 2.40
CA LEU A 134 4.31 9.57 3.02
C LEU A 134 4.69 9.60 4.49
N GLU A 135 4.90 10.79 5.02
CA GLU A 135 5.14 11.02 6.45
C GLU A 135 3.85 11.47 7.14
N ALA A 136 3.62 10.98 8.35
CA ALA A 136 2.61 11.52 9.23
C ALA A 136 3.09 12.89 9.74
N SER A 137 2.36 13.96 9.40
CA SER A 137 2.65 15.27 9.98
C SER A 137 2.42 15.23 11.49
N HIS A 138 3.38 15.74 12.25
CA HIS A 138 3.17 16.03 13.67
C HIS A 138 2.16 17.18 13.76
N SER A 139 0.89 16.88 14.01
CA SER A 139 -0.04 17.92 14.45
C SER A 139 0.42 18.39 15.83
N ILE A 140 1.12 19.53 15.89
CA ILE A 140 1.25 20.28 17.14
C ILE A 140 -0.18 20.66 17.52
N ARG A 141 -0.75 19.94 18.51
CA ARG A 141 -1.99 20.38 19.16
C ARG A 141 -1.64 21.65 19.91
N ASN A 142 -1.85 22.80 19.27
CA ASN A 142 -1.81 24.08 19.95
C ASN A 142 -3.07 24.13 20.83
N SER A 143 -2.95 23.66 22.07
CA SER A 143 -3.91 23.95 23.12
C SER A 143 -3.79 25.44 23.45
N ARG A 144 -4.45 26.28 22.66
CA ARG A 144 -4.87 27.59 23.14
C ARG A 144 -6.05 27.36 24.07
N SER A 145 -5.76 27.19 25.36
CA SER A 145 -6.67 27.68 26.40
C SER A 145 -6.84 29.18 26.14
N LEU A 146 -8.03 29.57 25.74
CA LEU A 146 -8.51 30.93 25.89
C LEU A 146 -9.63 30.86 26.92
N PHE A 147 -9.31 31.44 28.07
CA PHE A 147 -10.16 31.97 29.15
C PHE A 147 -11.40 31.18 29.56
#